data_AF-I3VPA8-F1
#
_entry.id   AF-I3VPA8-F1
#
_cell.length_a   1.000
_cell.length_b   1.000
_cell.length_c   1.000
_cell.angle_alpha   90.00
_cell.angle_beta   90.00
_cell.angle_gamma   90.00
#
_symmetry.space_group_name_H-M   'P 1'
#
loop_
_entity.id
_entity.type
_entity.pdbx_description
1 polymer ?
#
loop_
_entity_poly.entity_id
_entity_poly.type
_entity_poly.pdbx_seq_one_letter_code
_entity_poly.pdbx_strand_id
1 'polypeptide(L)'
;AGDGDICYCSRPSNLGPDWKVSKECQDPTKQGSGLTEIVPYRQQLAIPNICKLADSDSDAKNKKCKEHCKQKCRGGDDAGCDGNFCYCRPPRN
;
A
#
# COMPACT_ATOMS: atom_id res chain seq x y z
N ALA A 1 -39.26 20.50 5.35
CA ALA A 1 -38.60 19.20 5.10
C ALA A 1 -37.37 19.50 4.27
N GLY A 2 -36.18 19.45 4.88
CA GLY A 2 -34.92 19.59 4.16
C GLY A 2 -34.44 18.19 3.81
N ASP A 3 -34.73 17.74 2.59
CA ASP A 3 -34.16 16.51 2.04
C ASP A 3 -32.78 16.89 1.50
N GLY A 4 -31.78 16.84 2.38
CA GLY A 4 -30.39 17.05 2.03
C GLY A 4 -29.94 15.87 1.21
N ASP A 5 -29.97 16.03 -0.11
CA ASP A 5 -29.43 15.10 -1.10
C ASP A 5 -27.95 14.83 -0.75
N ILE A 6 -27.71 13.73 -0.04
CA ILE A 6 -26.37 13.24 0.24
C ILE A 6 -25.85 12.78 -1.12
N CYS A 7 -25.10 13.66 -1.78
CA CYS A 7 -24.35 13.34 -2.99
C CYS A 7 -23.39 12.18 -2.67
N TYR A 8 -23.82 10.96 -2.92
CA TYR A 8 -22.93 9.81 -3.03
C TYR A 8 -22.03 10.10 -4.22
N CYS A 9 -20.80 10.53 -3.97
CA CYS A 9 -19.76 10.56 -4.99
C CYS A 9 -19.52 9.11 -5.43
N SER A 10 -20.26 8.67 -6.45
CA SER A 10 -20.07 7.38 -7.10
C SER A 10 -18.60 7.30 -7.53
N ARG A 11 -17.89 6.31 -7.00
CA ARG A 11 -16.51 6.01 -7.39
C ARG A 11 -16.44 5.98 -8.92
N PRO A 12 -15.56 6.77 -9.57
CA PRO A 12 -15.42 6.71 -11.01
C PRO A 12 -15.21 5.27 -11.46
N SER A 13 -16.04 4.77 -12.38
CA SER A 13 -16.02 3.38 -12.86
C SER A 13 -14.69 2.97 -13.51
N ASN A 14 -13.85 3.96 -13.84
CA ASN A 14 -12.51 3.80 -14.40
C ASN A 14 -11.40 3.65 -13.32
N LEU A 15 -11.75 3.68 -12.03
CA LEU A 15 -10.81 3.34 -10.98
C LEU A 15 -10.72 1.82 -10.89
N GLY A 16 -9.50 1.29 -11.03
CA GLY A 16 -9.22 -0.13 -10.86
C GLY A 16 -9.78 -0.68 -9.54
N PRO A 17 -9.89 -2.02 -9.42
CA PRO A 17 -10.48 -2.64 -8.24
C PRO A 17 -9.77 -2.18 -6.97
N ASP A 18 -10.50 -2.17 -5.85
CA ASP A 18 -9.87 -1.91 -4.57
C ASP A 18 -8.78 -2.91 -4.29
N TRP A 19 -7.67 -2.36 -3.80
CA TRP A 19 -6.52 -3.15 -3.48
C TRP A 19 -6.64 -3.68 -2.06
N LYS A 20 -6.89 -4.98 -1.95
CA LYS A 20 -7.01 -5.67 -0.66
C LYS A 20 -5.62 -6.06 -0.16
N VAL A 21 -5.20 -5.45 0.94
CA VAL A 21 -3.90 -5.72 1.57
C VAL A 21 -4.10 -6.30 2.96
N SER A 22 -3.20 -7.16 3.42
CA SER A 22 -3.24 -7.63 4.82
C SER A 22 -2.81 -6.51 5.77
N LYS A 23 -3.20 -6.57 7.04
CA LYS A 23 -2.64 -5.65 8.06
C LYS A 23 -1.12 -5.81 8.22
N GLU A 24 -0.61 -7.02 8.00
CA GLU A 24 0.83 -7.31 7.98
C GLU A 24 1.58 -6.56 6.86
N CYS A 25 0.89 -6.27 5.74
CA CYS A 25 1.47 -5.43 4.69
C CYS A 25 1.74 -4.01 5.20
N GLN A 26 0.75 -3.38 5.83
CA GLN A 26 0.87 -1.99 6.30
C GLN A 26 1.80 -1.86 7.50
N ASP A 27 1.80 -2.88 8.36
CA ASP A 27 2.61 -2.91 9.56
C ASP A 27 3.28 -4.29 9.70
N PRO A 28 4.59 -4.41 9.38
CA PRO A 28 5.30 -5.67 9.46
C PRO A 28 5.39 -6.23 10.89
N THR A 29 5.07 -5.45 11.93
CA THR A 29 5.02 -5.92 13.32
C THR A 29 3.74 -6.69 13.64
N LYS A 30 2.70 -6.59 12.80
CA LYS A 30 1.40 -7.27 12.97
C LYS A 30 1.34 -8.63 12.27
N GLN A 31 2.39 -9.44 12.45
CA GLN A 31 2.46 -10.79 11.88
C GLN A 31 1.22 -11.63 12.27
N GLY A 32 0.62 -12.30 11.29
CA GLY A 32 -0.49 -13.25 11.53
C GLY A 32 -1.90 -12.66 11.55
N SER A 33 -2.08 -11.36 11.26
CA SER A 33 -3.41 -10.81 11.07
C SER A 33 -3.96 -11.17 9.69
N GLY A 34 -4.84 -12.18 9.62
CA GLY A 34 -5.56 -12.56 8.40
C GLY A 34 -6.59 -11.53 7.92
N LEU A 35 -6.71 -10.39 8.62
CA LEU A 35 -7.60 -9.30 8.24
C LEU A 35 -7.03 -8.54 7.05
N THR A 36 -7.89 -8.34 6.05
CA THR A 36 -7.59 -7.54 4.86
C THR A 36 -8.24 -6.18 4.97
N GLU A 37 -7.50 -5.15 4.58
CA GLU A 37 -7.96 -3.76 4.49
C GLU A 37 -8.05 -3.35 3.03
N ILE A 38 -9.05 -2.53 2.75
CA ILE A 38 -9.35 -2.00 1.42
C ILE A 38 -8.56 -0.71 1.26
N VAL A 39 -7.59 -0.72 0.37
CA VAL A 39 -6.82 0.46 -0.02
C VAL A 39 -7.37 0.96 -1.35
N PRO A 40 -7.84 2.23 -1.41
CA PRO A 40 -8.29 2.83 -2.66
C PRO A 40 -7.19 2.78 -3.72
N TYR A 41 -7.56 2.47 -4.97
CA TYR A 41 -6.63 2.26 -6.09
C TYR A 41 -5.63 3.42 -6.37
N ARG A 42 -5.90 4.64 -5.89
CA ARG A 42 -4.98 5.79 -6.06
C ARG A 42 -4.10 6.07 -4.84
N GLN A 43 -4.31 5.35 -3.75
CA GLN A 43 -3.53 5.56 -2.53
C GLN A 43 -2.26 4.72 -2.55
N GLN A 44 -1.17 5.36 -2.16
CA GLN A 44 0.11 4.72 -1.91
C GLN A 44 0.17 4.34 -0.42
N LEU A 45 0.58 3.12 -0.12
CA LEU A 45 0.79 2.67 1.26
C LEU A 45 2.18 3.07 1.72
N ALA A 46 2.27 3.80 2.83
CA ALA A 46 3.52 4.06 3.51
C ALA A 46 3.73 3.01 4.61
N ILE A 47 4.72 2.14 4.40
CA ILE A 47 5.01 1.01 5.29
C ILE A 47 6.29 1.32 6.06
N PRO A 48 6.22 1.48 7.40
CA PRO A 48 7.39 1.87 8.18
C PRO A 48 8.39 0.71 8.32
N ASN A 49 9.65 1.05 8.61
CA ASN A 49 10.71 0.12 9.03
C ASN A 49 11.18 -0.91 8.00
N ILE A 50 10.62 -0.93 6.78
CA ILE A 50 11.11 -1.80 5.70
C ILE A 50 12.46 -1.32 5.18
N CYS A 51 12.57 0.00 4.96
CA CYS A 51 13.74 0.67 4.40
C CYS A 51 14.81 1.02 5.45
N LYS A 52 14.56 0.69 6.72
CA LYS A 52 15.49 0.88 7.84
C LYS A 52 16.59 -0.16 7.80
N LEU A 53 17.59 0.08 6.95
CA LEU A 53 18.85 -0.63 7.00
C LEU A 53 19.95 0.42 7.19
N ALA A 54 20.61 0.36 8.34
CA ALA A 54 21.86 1.10 8.56
C ALA A 54 22.87 0.66 7.48
N ASP A 55 23.52 1.62 6.83
CA ASP A 55 24.61 1.41 5.86
C ASP A 55 24.27 0.66 4.55
N SER A 56 23.01 0.32 4.27
CA SER A 56 22.68 -0.35 3.00
C SER A 56 22.45 0.63 1.85
N ASP A 57 22.99 0.22 0.70
CA ASP A 57 22.80 0.81 -0.62
C ASP A 57 21.31 1.05 -0.96
N SER A 58 21.04 2.15 -1.66
CA SER A 58 19.68 2.57 -2.01
C SER A 58 18.95 1.54 -2.88
N ASP A 59 19.64 0.82 -3.76
CA ASP A 59 19.05 -0.24 -4.57
C ASP A 59 18.65 -1.45 -3.73
N ALA A 60 19.46 -1.81 -2.72
CA ALA A 60 19.12 -2.90 -1.80
C ALA A 60 17.86 -2.58 -0.98
N LYS A 61 17.73 -1.33 -0.50
CA LYS A 61 16.54 -0.85 0.21
C LYS A 61 15.30 -0.87 -0.69
N ASN A 62 15.41 -0.34 -1.90
CA ASN A 62 14.33 -0.34 -2.88
C ASN A 62 13.90 -1.75 -3.27
N LYS A 63 14.86 -2.67 -3.47
CA LYS A 63 14.56 -4.08 -3.75
C LYS A 63 13.75 -4.72 -2.62
N LYS A 64 14.19 -4.55 -1.36
CA LYS A 64 13.47 -5.07 -0.19
C LYS A 64 12.05 -4.50 -0.09
N CYS A 65 11.88 -3.20 -0.37
CA CYS A 65 10.58 -2.55 -0.43
C CYS A 65 9.68 -3.16 -1.52
N LYS A 66 10.21 -3.35 -2.73
CA LYS A 66 9.49 -4.00 -3.84
C LYS A 66 9.09 -5.43 -3.51
N GLU A 67 10.00 -6.21 -2.91
CA GLU A 67 9.71 -7.58 -2.49
C GLU A 67 8.60 -7.64 -1.44
N HIS A 68 8.66 -6.79 -0.41
CA HIS A 68 7.59 -6.70 0.61
C HIS A 68 6.25 -6.28 -0.02
N CYS A 69 6.28 -5.26 -0.87
CA CYS A 69 5.12 -4.78 -1.61
C CYS A 69 4.47 -5.89 -2.44
N LYS A 70 5.27 -6.67 -3.16
CA LYS A 70 4.77 -7.77 -4.01
C LYS A 70 4.26 -8.96 -3.20
N GLN A 71 5.02 -9.40 -2.19
CA GLN A 71 4.72 -10.62 -1.45
C GLN A 71 3.65 -10.44 -0.37
N LYS A 72 3.71 -9.33 0.36
CA LYS A 72 2.83 -9.07 1.51
C LYS A 72 1.64 -8.21 1.13
N CYS A 73 1.86 -7.21 0.29
CA CYS A 73 0.82 -6.28 -0.12
C CYS A 73 0.13 -6.66 -1.42
N ARG A 74 0.66 -7.59 -2.22
CA ARG A 74 0.19 -7.86 -3.59
C ARG A 74 0.14 -6.57 -4.44
N GLY A 75 1.08 -5.66 -4.20
CA GLY A 75 1.23 -4.39 -4.89
C GLY A 75 1.97 -4.52 -6.22
N GLY A 76 2.10 -3.41 -6.94
CA GLY A 76 2.86 -3.31 -8.18
C GLY A 76 4.37 -3.15 -7.96
N ASP A 77 5.14 -3.22 -9.05
CA ASP A 77 6.60 -3.07 -9.01
C ASP A 77 7.08 -1.61 -8.84
N ASP A 78 6.14 -0.64 -8.88
CA ASP A 78 6.35 0.79 -8.61
C ASP A 78 6.32 1.06 -7.10
N ALA A 79 7.27 0.45 -6.39
CA ALA A 79 7.51 0.66 -4.97
C ALA A 79 8.94 1.12 -4.73
N GLY A 80 9.12 1.99 -3.73
CA GLY A 80 10.41 2.59 -3.42
C GLY A 80 10.50 3.04 -1.98
N CYS A 81 11.74 3.19 -1.52
CA CYS A 81 12.06 3.71 -0.21
C CYS A 81 12.19 5.23 -0.25
N ASP A 82 11.58 5.89 0.73
CA ASP A 82 11.86 7.29 1.04
C ASP A 82 12.01 7.41 2.57
N GLY A 83 13.23 7.73 2.99
CA GLY A 83 13.65 7.68 4.38
C GLY A 83 13.43 6.30 5.03
N ASN A 84 12.63 6.27 6.09
CA ASN A 84 12.31 5.05 6.85
C ASN A 84 11.10 4.28 6.29
N PHE A 85 10.43 4.82 5.27
CA PHE A 85 9.16 4.31 4.76
C PHE A 85 9.34 3.66 3.39
N CYS A 86 8.72 2.50 3.22
CA CYS A 86 8.53 1.85 1.93
C CYS A 86 7.17 2.26 1.39
N TYR A 87 7.18 2.91 0.23
CA TYR A 87 5.96 3.39 -0.40
C TYR A 87 5.52 2.44 -1.51
N CYS A 88 4.49 1.64 -1.23
CA CYS A 88 3.97 0.59 -2.10
C CYS A 88 2.70 1.06 -2.83
N ARG A 89 2.62 0.82 -4.13
CA ARG A 89 1.45 1.18 -4.95
C ARG A 89 0.63 -0.07 -5.31
N PRO A 90 -0.67 0.09 -5.56
CA PRO A 90 -1.49 -1.00 -6.08
C PRO A 90 -0.96 -1.48 -7.44
N PRO A 91 -1.23 -2.75 -7.80
CA PRO A 91 -0.83 -3.29 -9.08
C PRO A 91 -1.51 -2.51 -10.22
N ARG A 92 -0.75 -2.25 -11.30
CA ARG A 92 -1.35 -1.74 -12.54
C ARG A 92 -2.07 -2.90 -13.22
N ASN A 93 -3.36 -2.72 -13.51
CA ASN A 93 -4.11 -3.61 -14.40
C ASN A 93 -3.73 -3.35 -15.85
#